data_AF-A0A963LT71-F1
#
_entry.id   AF-A0A963LT71-F1
#
_cell.length_a   1.000
_cell.length_b   1.000
_cell.length_c   1.000
_cell.angle_alpha   90.00
_cell.angle_beta   90.00
_cell.angle_gamma   90.00
#
_symmetry.space_group_name_H-M   'P 1'
#
loop_
_entity.id
_entity.type
_entity.pdbx_description
1 polymer ?
#
loop_
_entity_poly.entity_id
_entity_poly.type
_entity_poly.pdbx_seq_one_letter_code
_entity_poly.pdbx_strand_id
1 'polypeptide(L)'
;ELLSLDVDAILHRLFWQEDVLRFAPQPTDPRPHFACSCSREKVGAMIVGLGEEEAASILAERADIEVGCEFCGMQYRFDAIDAAQLFRPASQTPGSSSSAH
;
A
#
# COMPACT_ATOMS: atom_id res chain seq x y z
N GLU A 1 -26.55 12.22 -10.79
CA GLU A 1 -26.80 11.45 -12.01
C GLU A 1 -25.76 10.35 -12.21
N LEU A 2 -24.49 10.67 -12.52
CA LEU A 2 -23.42 9.67 -12.70
C LEU A 2 -23.14 8.77 -11.48
N LEU A 3 -23.29 9.29 -10.27
CA LEU A 3 -23.05 8.53 -9.03
C LEU A 3 -24.25 7.71 -8.56
N SER A 4 -25.41 7.84 -9.22
CA SER A 4 -26.70 7.34 -8.74
C SER A 4 -27.41 6.40 -9.70
N LEU A 5 -27.04 6.41 -10.98
CA LEU A 5 -27.58 5.52 -12.00
C LEU A 5 -26.70 4.28 -12.14
N ASP A 6 -27.31 3.16 -12.53
CA ASP A 6 -26.56 1.98 -12.94
C ASP A 6 -25.84 2.23 -14.28
N VAL A 7 -24.86 1.37 -14.58
CA VAL A 7 -23.99 1.52 -15.76
C VAL A 7 -24.79 1.47 -17.06
N ASP A 8 -25.82 0.62 -17.17
CA ASP A 8 -26.61 0.47 -18.39
C ASP A 8 -27.47 1.71 -18.65
N ALA A 9 -28.07 2.29 -17.61
CA ALA A 9 -28.80 3.54 -17.71
C ALA A 9 -27.91 4.72 -18.13
N ILE A 10 -26.67 4.79 -17.64
CA ILE A 10 -25.69 5.82 -18.03
C ILE A 10 -25.30 5.66 -19.50
N LEU A 11 -24.95 4.43 -19.92
CA LEU A 11 -24.55 4.14 -21.30
C LEU A 11 -25.66 4.48 -22.29
N HIS A 12 -26.90 4.06 -22.00
CA HIS A 12 -28.04 4.38 -22.87
C HIS A 12 -28.26 5.89 -22.98
N ARG A 13 -28.13 6.66 -21.89
CA ARG A 13 -28.31 8.13 -21.94
C ARG A 13 -27.22 8.84 -22.75
N LEU A 14 -25.97 8.39 -22.62
CA LEU A 14 -24.83 9.01 -23.31
C LEU A 14 -24.75 8.64 -24.80
N PHE A 15 -25.18 7.43 -25.17
CA PHE A 15 -24.94 6.85 -26.51
C PHE A 15 -26.23 6.34 -27.18
N TRP A 16 -27.37 6.97 -26.92
CA TRP A 16 -28.70 6.48 -27.36
C TRP A 16 -28.90 6.29 -28.89
N GLN A 17 -28.04 6.86 -29.73
CA GLN A 17 -28.07 6.70 -31.20
C GLN A 17 -26.98 5.77 -31.75
N GLU A 18 -26.16 5.17 -30.89
CA GLU A 18 -25.03 4.33 -31.30
C GLU A 18 -25.25 2.87 -30.91
N ASP A 19 -24.75 1.95 -31.74
CA ASP A 19 -24.69 0.53 -31.40
C ASP A 19 -23.50 0.27 -30.47
N VAL A 20 -23.75 0.33 -29.16
CA VAL A 20 -22.72 0.13 -28.13
C VAL A 20 -22.45 -1.35 -27.89
N LEU A 21 -21.23 -1.80 -28.19
CA LEU A 21 -20.73 -3.12 -27.77
C LEU A 21 -20.12 -3.02 -26.38
N ARG A 22 -20.78 -3.63 -25.39
CA ARG A 22 -20.31 -3.69 -24.00
C ARG A 22 -19.67 -5.05 -23.69
N PHE A 23 -18.46 -5.03 -23.16
CA PHE A 23 -17.83 -6.19 -22.53
C PHE A 23 -18.19 -6.20 -21.05
N ALA A 24 -19.13 -7.07 -20.65
CA ALA A 24 -19.46 -7.24 -19.25
C ALA A 24 -18.32 -7.96 -18.51
N PRO A 25 -17.92 -7.51 -17.31
CA PRO A 25 -16.97 -8.26 -16.49
C PRO A 25 -17.56 -9.63 -16.15
N GLN A 26 -16.72 -10.66 -16.16
CA GLN A 26 -17.13 -11.98 -15.70
C GLN A 26 -17.42 -11.93 -14.20
N PRO A 27 -18.31 -12.79 -13.66
CA PRO A 27 -18.59 -12.84 -12.22
C PRO A 27 -17.34 -13.10 -11.36
N THR A 28 -16.31 -13.71 -11.94
CA THR A 28 -15.01 -13.99 -11.31
C THR A 28 -14.04 -12.83 -11.38
N ASP A 29 -14.29 -11.82 -12.21
CA ASP A 29 -13.39 -10.68 -12.35
C ASP A 29 -13.44 -9.83 -11.07
N PRO A 30 -12.29 -9.43 -10.52
CA PRO A 30 -12.27 -8.54 -9.38
C PRO A 30 -12.90 -7.21 -9.79
N ARG A 31 -13.90 -6.76 -9.02
CA ARG A 31 -14.42 -5.40 -9.19
C ARG A 31 -13.29 -4.40 -8.90
N PRO A 32 -13.18 -3.31 -9.69
CA PRO A 32 -12.28 -2.22 -9.37
C PRO A 32 -12.52 -1.74 -7.94
N HIS A 33 -11.46 -1.71 -7.15
CA HIS A 33 -11.49 -1.25 -5.78
C HIS A 33 -10.20 -0.48 -5.52
N PHE A 34 -10.23 0.38 -4.50
CA PHE A 34 -9.03 1.03 -4.03
C PHE A 34 -8.06 -0.01 -3.47
N ALA A 35 -6.81 0.01 -3.94
CA ALA A 35 -5.75 -0.85 -3.46
C ALA A 35 -4.45 -0.05 -3.34
N CYS A 36 -3.80 -0.15 -2.18
CA CYS A 36 -2.48 0.44 -1.94
C CYS A 36 -1.46 -0.67 -1.66
N SER A 37 -0.24 -0.51 -2.17
CA SER A 37 0.83 -1.48 -2.00
C SER A 37 1.84 -1.11 -0.91
N CYS A 38 1.56 -0.07 -0.10
CA CYS A 38 2.41 0.27 1.04
C CYS A 38 2.46 -0.89 2.04
N SER A 39 3.61 -1.07 2.69
CA SER A 39 3.76 -2.06 3.76
C SER A 39 4.84 -1.58 4.74
N ARG A 40 4.87 -2.16 5.94
CA ARG A 40 5.87 -1.82 6.95
C ARG A 40 7.28 -2.11 6.46
N GLU A 41 7.47 -3.17 5.68
CA GLU A 41 8.77 -3.53 5.09
C GLU A 41 9.25 -2.48 4.09
N LYS A 42 8.37 -2.01 3.20
CA LYS A 42 8.71 -0.95 2.23
C LYS A 42 9.05 0.37 2.92
N VAL A 43 8.30 0.71 3.97
CA VAL A 43 8.57 1.92 4.76
C VAL A 43 9.87 1.78 5.55
N GLY A 44 10.14 0.61 6.13
CA GLY A 44 11.41 0.33 6.79
C GLY A 44 12.60 0.46 5.83
N ALA A 45 12.49 -0.07 4.61
CA ALA A 45 13.51 0.11 3.57
C ALA A 45 13.72 1.58 3.18
N MET A 46 12.67 2.39 3.19
CA MET A 46 12.78 3.84 3.00
C MET A 46 13.55 4.51 4.15
N ILE A 47 13.27 4.16 5.41
CA ILE A 47 14.01 4.66 6.58
C ILE A 47 15.49 4.24 6.50
N VAL A 48 15.78 2.99 6.11
CA VAL A 48 17.15 2.54 5.88
C VAL A 48 17.86 3.37 4.81
N GLY A 49 17.14 3.76 3.76
CA GLY A 49 17.66 4.64 2.70
C GLY A 49 18.01 6.06 3.16
N LEU A 50 17.39 6.57 4.24
CA LEU A 50 17.75 7.85 4.85
C LEU A 50 19.07 7.77 5.64
N GLY A 51 19.39 6.58 6.17
CA GLY A 51 20.60 6.31 6.94
C GLY A 51 20.36 6.25 8.45
N GLU A 52 21.25 5.54 9.14
CA GLU A 52 21.15 5.27 10.58
C GLU A 52 21.29 6.55 11.42
N GLU A 53 22.20 7.45 11.04
CA GLU A 53 22.41 8.72 11.72
C GLU A 53 21.15 9.61 11.68
N GLU A 54 20.47 9.65 10.54
CA GLU A 54 19.23 10.44 10.39
C GLU A 54 18.06 9.80 11.14
N ALA A 55 17.93 8.47 11.11
CA ALA A 55 16.93 7.78 11.92
C ALA A 55 17.15 8.02 13.43
N ALA A 56 18.41 7.99 13.87
CA ALA A 56 18.78 8.25 15.26
C ALA A 56 18.58 9.73 15.66
N SER A 57 18.84 10.69 14.77
CA SER A 57 18.62 12.11 15.04
C SER A 57 17.14 12.41 15.30
N ILE A 58 16.24 11.82 14.50
CA ILE A 58 14.78 11.95 14.69
C ILE A 58 14.36 11.36 16.05
N LEU A 59 14.87 10.18 16.41
CA LEU A 59 14.56 9.51 17.68
C LEU A 59 15.18 10.18 18.92
N ALA A 60 16.16 11.05 18.74
CA ALA A 60 16.68 11.88 19.82
C ALA A 60 15.72 13.02 20.19
N GLU A 61 14.92 13.48 19.23
CA GLU A 61 13.95 14.58 19.39
C GLU A 61 12.52 14.09 19.63
N ARG A 62 12.19 12.87 19.19
CA ARG A 62 10.84 12.30 19.19
C ARG A 62 10.86 10.85 19.70
N ALA A 63 9.72 10.37 20.19
CA ALA A 63 9.61 8.99 20.66
C ALA A 63 9.68 7.95 19.54
N ASP A 64 9.25 8.32 18.33
CA ASP A 64 9.16 7.45 17.16
C ASP A 64 9.39 8.20 15.85
N ILE A 65 9.66 7.43 14.78
CA ILE A 65 9.64 7.88 13.39
C ILE A 65 8.25 7.57 12.84
N GLU A 66 7.49 8.60 12.46
CA GLU A 66 6.16 8.47 11.83
C GLU A 66 6.24 8.71 10.32
N VAL A 67 5.71 7.77 9.54
CA VAL A 67 5.60 7.86 8.08
C VAL A 67 4.15 7.68 7.66
N GLY A 68 3.57 8.72 7.09
CA GLY A 68 2.26 8.66 6.45
C GLY A 68 2.38 8.22 4.98
N CYS A 69 1.53 7.28 4.56
CA CYS A 69 1.39 6.96 3.14
C CYS A 69 0.45 7.95 2.46
N GLU A 70 0.98 8.77 1.54
CA GLU A 70 0.19 9.76 0.78
C GLU A 70 -0.88 9.18 -0.16
N PHE A 71 -0.89 7.85 -0.36
CA PHE A 71 -1.88 7.18 -1.21
C PHE A 71 -3.08 6.64 -0.42
N CYS A 72 -2.84 6.03 0.74
CA CYS A 72 -3.89 5.38 1.54
C CYS A 72 -4.11 6.01 2.92
N GLY A 73 -3.27 6.96 3.33
CA GLY A 73 -3.33 7.63 4.63
C GLY A 73 -2.84 6.79 5.82
N MET A 74 -2.41 5.55 5.60
CA MET A 74 -1.88 4.69 6.66
C MET A 74 -0.65 5.32 7.32
N GLN A 75 -0.61 5.28 8.65
CA GLN A 75 0.50 5.78 9.45
C GLN A 75 1.35 4.60 9.95
N TYR A 76 2.64 4.64 9.66
CA TYR A 76 3.61 3.67 10.13
C TYR A 76 4.50 4.32 11.17
N ARG A 77 4.63 3.69 12.34
CA ARG A 77 5.49 4.16 13.44
C ARG A 77 6.59 3.16 13.71
N PHE A 78 7.80 3.67 13.90
CA PHE A 78 8.97 2.90 14.26
C PHE A 78 9.55 3.53 15.53
N ASP A 79 9.47 2.80 16.64
CA ASP A 79 10.15 3.22 17.87
C ASP A 79 11.66 2.95 17.78
N ALA A 80 12.40 3.27 18.85
CA ALA A 80 13.84 3.06 18.89
C ALA A 80 14.27 1.60 18.71
N ILE A 81 13.46 0.64 19.17
CA ILE A 81 13.77 -0.79 19.03
C ILE A 81 13.52 -1.21 17.58
N ASP A 82 12.39 -0.83 17.00
CA ASP A 82 12.04 -1.08 15.61
C ASP A 82 13.10 -0.51 14.66
N ALA A 83 13.48 0.75 14.85
CA ALA A 83 14.47 1.44 14.03
C ALA A 83 15.84 0.76 14.13
N ALA A 84 16.27 0.37 15.34
CA ALA A 84 17.53 -0.36 15.51
C ALA A 84 17.54 -1.72 14.78
N GLN A 85 16.40 -2.41 14.68
CA GLN A 85 16.31 -3.68 13.94
C GLN A 85 16.49 -3.48 12.43
N LEU A 86 16.08 -2.33 11.88
CA LEU A 86 16.20 -2.04 10.44
C LEU A 86 17.66 -1.99 9.96
N PHE A 87 18.59 -1.58 10.83
CA PHE A 87 20.02 -1.44 10.49
C PHE A 87 20.86 -2.65 10.89
N ARG A 88 20.27 -3.70 11.48
CA ARG A 88 21.01 -4.92 11.78
C ARG A 88 21.37 -5.67 10.51
N PRO A 89 22.63 -6.13 10.35
CA PRO A 89 23.01 -6.96 9.22
C PRO A 89 22.23 -8.27 9.23
N ALA A 90 21.79 -8.73 8.06
CA ALA A 90 20.92 -9.91 7.86
C ALA A 90 21.54 -11.27 8.28
N SER A 91 22.67 -11.30 8.99
CA SER A 91 23.45 -12.50 9.27
C SER A 91 22.97 -13.33 10.46
N GLN A 92 21.76 -13.11 11.00
CA GLN A 92 21.21 -13.95 12.09
C GLN A 92 19.71 -14.24 11.97
N THR A 93 19.27 -14.79 10.85
CA THR A 93 18.02 -15.57 10.81
C THR A 93 18.33 -16.98 10.30
N PRO A 94 18.28 -18.04 11.13
CA PRO A 94 18.21 -19.39 10.61
C PRO A 94 16.90 -19.49 9.81
N GLY A 95 17.02 -19.69 8.50
CA GLY A 95 15.87 -19.69 7.60
C GLY A 95 14.80 -20.68 8.07
N SER A 96 13.59 -20.18 8.33
CA SER A 96 12.42 -21.04 8.41
C SER A 96 12.08 -21.50 7.00
N SER A 97 12.50 -22.73 6.68
CA SER A 97 12.04 -23.45 5.50
C SER A 97 10.50 -23.55 5.54
N SER A 98 9.83 -22.81 4.65
CA SER A 98 8.40 -23.05 4.39
C SER A 98 8.30 -24.29 3.51
N SER A 99 8.08 -25.44 4.14
CA SER A 99 7.70 -26.68 3.45
C SER A 99 6.29 -26.56 2.88
N ALA A 100 6.13 -27.13 1.69
CA ALA A 100 4.90 -27.29 0.96
C ALA A 100 3.81 -28.03 1.77
N HIS A 101 2.55 -27.64 1.57
CA HIS A 101 1.41 -28.54 1.34
C HIS A 101 0.27 -27.78 0.66
#